data_AF-A0A6M3JS13-F1
#
_entry.id   AF-A0A6M3JS13-F1
#
_cell.length_a   1.000
_cell.length_b   1.000
_cell.length_c   1.000
_cell.angle_alpha   90.00
_cell.angle_beta   90.00
_cell.angle_gamma   90.00
#
_symmetry.space_group_name_H-M   'P 1'
#
loop_
_entity.id
_entity.type
_entity.pdbx_description
1 polymer ?
#
loop_
_entity_poly.entity_id
_entity_poly.type
_entity_poly.pdbx_seq_one_letter_code
_entity_poly.pdbx_strand_id
1 'polypeptide(L)' 'MIKELHQKLTNCLNTVQLGVAGRVLYYDKDVNMFVLAVHSTSPEKTHEASTLAWDSLPETLKNELQEANIGFAGRQI' A
#
# COMPACT_ATOMS: atom_id res chain seq x y z
N MET A 1 -13.68 1.36 10.61
CA MET A 1 -12.25 1.72 10.63
C MET A 1 -11.45 1.04 9.51
N ILE A 2 -11.14 -0.27 9.55
CA ILE A 2 -10.29 -0.90 8.50
C ILE A 2 -10.86 -0.78 7.09
N LYS A 3 -12.17 -0.98 6.89
CA LYS A 3 -12.83 -0.79 5.58
C LYS A 3 -12.68 0.64 5.05
N GLU A 4 -12.71 1.63 5.94
CA GLU A 4 -12.57 3.04 5.57
C GLU A 4 -11.12 3.37 5.19
N LEU A 5 -10.15 2.91 5.99
CA LEU A 5 -8.72 3.03 5.69
C LEU A 5 -8.37 2.35 4.35
N HIS A 6 -8.90 1.15 4.11
CA HIS A 6 -8.72 0.43 2.85
C HIS A 6 -9.23 1.23 1.66
N GLN A 7 -10.39 1.86 1.78
CA GLN A 7 -10.97 2.68 0.73
C GLN A 7 -10.17 3.97 0.50
N LYS A 8 -9.76 4.66 1.58
CA LYS A 8 -8.88 5.84 1.50
C LYS A 8 -7.56 5.52 0.79
N LEU A 9 -6.91 4.43 1.20
CA LEU A 9 -5.67 3.94 0.58
C LEU A 9 -5.86 3.57 -0.88
N THR A 10 -6.92 2.82 -1.20
CA THR A 10 -7.23 2.43 -2.58
C THR A 10 -7.45 3.65 -3.46
N ASN A 11 -8.23 4.62 -3.00
CA ASN A 11 -8.49 5.86 -3.75
C ASN A 11 -7.22 6.67 -3.97
N CYS A 12 -6.38 6.79 -2.94
CA CYS A 12 -5.10 7.49 -3.03
C CYS A 12 -4.15 6.78 -4.01
N LEU A 13 -3.96 5.48 -3.86
CA LEU A 13 -3.05 4.72 -4.73
C LEU A 13 -3.55 4.63 -6.17
N ASN A 14 -4.86 4.73 -6.41
CA ASN A 14 -5.44 4.77 -7.75
C ASN A 14 -4.98 5.96 -8.60
N THR A 15 -4.61 7.08 -7.97
CA THR A 15 -4.07 8.25 -8.67
C THR A 15 -2.54 8.19 -8.88
N VAL A 16 -1.84 7.24 -8.25
CA VAL A 16 -0.38 7.12 -8.31
C VAL A 16 0.03 6.19 -9.46
N GLN A 17 0.93 6.66 -10.33
CA GLN A 17 1.57 5.83 -11.35
C GLN A 17 2.78 5.10 -10.76
N LEU A 18 2.61 3.82 -10.45
CA LEU A 18 3.64 3.01 -9.78
C LEU A 18 4.60 2.28 -10.74
N GLY A 19 4.43 2.43 -12.06
CA GLY A 19 5.32 1.78 -13.04
C GLY A 19 5.26 0.25 -13.08
N VAL A 20 4.19 -0.35 -12.53
CA VAL A 20 3.97 -1.82 -12.48
C VAL A 20 2.81 -2.24 -13.37
N ALA A 21 2.83 -3.49 -13.83
CA ALA A 21 1.82 -4.04 -14.73
C ALA A 21 0.46 -4.25 -14.05
N GLY A 22 0.46 -4.44 -12.72
CA GLY A 22 -0.75 -4.61 -11.93
C GLY A 22 -0.46 -4.46 -10.44
N ARG A 23 -1.50 -4.16 -9.66
CA ARG A 23 -1.43 -4.08 -8.21
C ARG A 23 -2.74 -4.49 -7.56
N VAL A 24 -2.65 -5.00 -6.34
CA VAL A 24 -3.78 -5.35 -5.48
C VAL A 24 -3.46 -4.87 -4.07
N LEU A 25 -4.34 -4.09 -3.47
CA LEU A 25 -4.25 -3.71 -2.07
C LEU A 25 -5.19 -4.59 -1.24
N TYR A 26 -4.66 -5.30 -0.25
CA TYR A 26 -5.46 -6.06 0.70
C TYR A 26 -4.99 -5.84 2.13
N TYR A 27 -5.85 -6.18 3.09
CA TYR A 27 -5.52 -6.13 4.51
C TYR A 27 -5.22 -7.54 5.01
N ASP A 28 -4.02 -7.72 5.55
CA ASP A 28 -3.58 -8.92 6.24
C ASP A 28 -3.87 -8.77 7.74
N LYS A 29 -4.90 -9.49 8.21
CA LYS A 29 -5.38 -9.44 9.58
C LYS A 29 -4.44 -10.11 10.58
N ASP A 30 -3.62 -11.06 10.13
CA ASP A 30 -2.80 -11.88 11.02
C ASP A 30 -1.56 -11.09 11.50
N VAL A 31 -1.10 -10.15 10.66
CA VAL A 31 0.02 -9.23 10.96
C VAL A 31 -0.41 -7.76 11.08
N ASN A 32 -1.73 -7.50 11.08
CA ASN A 32 -2.33 -6.17 11.15
C ASN A 32 -1.73 -5.14 10.16
N MET A 33 -1.74 -5.46 8.86
CA MET A 33 -1.00 -4.71 7.84
C MET A 33 -1.77 -4.59 6.52
N PHE A 34 -1.70 -3.43 5.87
CA PHE A 34 -2.06 -3.31 4.47
C PHE A 34 -0.91 -3.74 3.57
N VAL A 35 -1.16 -4.67 2.66
CA VAL A 35 -0.18 -5.17 1.71
C VAL A 35 -0.55 -4.69 0.32
N LEU A 36 0.36 -3.95 -0.30
CA LEU A 36 0.33 -3.61 -1.71
C LEU A 36 1.08 -4.70 -2.48
N ALA A 37 0.31 -5.62 -3.03
CA ALA A 37 0.83 -6.69 -3.86
C ALA A 37 0.96 -6.20 -5.31
N VAL A 38 2.15 -6.29 -5.89
CA VAL A 38 2.47 -5.75 -7.21
C VAL A 38 2.89 -6.86 -8.16
N HIS A 39 2.34 -6.83 -9.36
CA HIS A 39 2.74 -7.71 -10.44
C HIS A 39 3.97 -7.10 -11.13
N SER A 40 5.14 -7.64 -10.79
CA SER A 40 6.42 -7.15 -11.30
C SER A 40 7.36 -8.32 -11.60
N THR A 41 8.33 -8.07 -12.49
CA THR A 41 9.30 -9.07 -12.93
C THR A 41 10.60 -9.05 -12.13
N SER A 42 10.77 -8.13 -11.17
CA SER A 42 11.95 -8.07 -10.30
C SER A 42 11.63 -7.56 -8.88
N PRO A 43 12.35 -8.05 -7.86
CA PRO A 43 12.20 -7.55 -6.49
C PRO A 43 12.51 -6.05 -6.35
N GLU A 44 13.46 -5.53 -7.13
CA GLU A 44 13.83 -4.11 -7.14
C GLU A 44 12.65 -3.22 -7.53
N LYS A 45 11.94 -3.58 -8.61
CA LYS A 45 10.72 -2.87 -9.03
C LYS A 45 9.60 -2.97 -8.01
N THR A 46 9.51 -4.11 -7.31
CA THR A 46 8.56 -4.25 -6.20
C THR A 46 8.89 -3.26 -5.10
N HIS A 47 10.17 -3.17 -4.70
CA HIS A 47 10.61 -2.24 -3.67
C HIS A 47 10.37 -0.78 -4.09
N GLU A 48 10.79 -0.37 -5.28
CA GLU A 48 10.58 0.97 -5.83
C GLU A 48 9.10 1.36 -5.85
N ALA A 49 8.23 0.49 -6.38
CA ALA A 49 6.79 0.74 -6.43
C ALA A 49 6.16 0.86 -5.03
N SER A 50 6.64 0.07 -4.08
CA SER A 50 6.11 0.06 -2.72
C SER A 50 6.54 1.30 -1.93
N THR A 51 7.80 1.72 -2.09
CA THR A 51 8.33 2.96 -1.53
C THR A 51 7.60 4.16 -2.13
N LEU A 52 7.46 4.22 -3.46
CA LEU A 52 6.72 5.29 -4.14
C LEU A 52 5.25 5.35 -3.68
N ALA A 53 4.61 4.19 -3.51
CA ALA A 53 3.26 4.11 -2.99
C ALA A 53 3.14 4.70 -1.59
N TRP A 54 4.07 4.35 -0.68
CA TRP A 54 4.11 4.87 0.68
C TRP A 54 4.37 6.38 0.70
N ASP A 55 5.36 6.85 -0.05
CA ASP A 55 5.75 8.26 -0.10
C ASP A 55 4.64 9.15 -0.68
N SER A 56 3.83 8.60 -1.58
CA SER A 56 2.68 9.28 -2.17
C SER A 56 1.47 9.38 -1.24
N LEU A 57 1.44 8.65 -0.12
CA LEU A 57 0.33 8.76 0.83
C LEU A 57 0.37 10.12 1.54
N PRO A 58 -0.78 10.79 1.72
CA PRO A 58 -0.86 11.98 2.57
C PRO A 58 -0.41 11.67 3.99
N GLU A 59 0.29 12.61 4.63
CA GLU A 59 0.73 12.49 6.03
C GLU A 59 -0.43 12.19 6.99
N THR A 60 -1.62 12.75 6.72
CA THR A 60 -2.83 12.45 7.50
C THR A 60 -3.17 10.96 7.47
N LEU A 61 -3.06 10.30 6.31
CA LEU A 61 -3.38 8.89 6.17
C LEU A 61 -2.29 8.00 6.79
N LYS A 62 -1.02 8.42 6.72
CA LYS A 62 0.08 7.73 7.44
C LYS A 62 -0.12 7.80 8.96
N ASN A 63 -0.54 8.96 9.47
CA ASN A 63 -0.85 9.13 10.89
C ASN A 63 -2.05 8.28 11.30
N GLU A 64 -3.13 8.23 10.51
CA GLU A 64 -4.28 7.35 10.77
C GLU A 64 -3.86 5.87 10.85
N LEU A 65 -2.94 5.42 9.99
CA LEU A 65 -2.38 4.06 10.05
C LEU A 65 -1.57 3.83 11.32
N GLN A 66 -0.74 4.80 11.70
CA GLN A 66 0.09 4.74 12.89
C GLN A 66 -0.76 4.73 14.19
N GLU A 67 -1.78 5.58 14.28
CA GLU A 67 -2.73 5.62 15.40
C GLU A 67 -3.52 4.31 15.52
N ALA A 68 -3.85 3.68 14.39
CA ALA A 68 -4.49 2.37 14.35
C ALA A 68 -3.52 1.20 14.59
N ASN A 69 -2.21 1.47 14.73
CA ASN A 69 -1.15 0.47 14.79
C ASN A 69 -1.17 -0.52 13.59
N ILE A 70 -1.53 -0.03 12.41
CA ILE A 70 -1.62 -0.80 11.16
C ILE A 70 -0.39 -0.53 10.31
N GLY A 71 0.32 -1.59 9.92
CA GLY A 71 1.48 -1.47 9.02
C GLY A 71 1.10 -1.26 7.55
N PHE A 72 2.09 -0.91 6.72
CA PHE A 72 1.98 -0.92 5.27
C PHE A 72 3.22 -1.57 4.65
N ALA A 73 3.05 -2.48 3.69
CA ALA A 73 4.17 -3.15 3.03
C ALA A 73 3.89 -3.47 1.57
N GLY A 74 4.98 -3.63 0.81
CA GLY A 74 4.98 -4.16 -0.55
C GLY A 74 5.17 -5.67 -0.61
N ARG A 75 4.51 -6.35 -1.55
CA ARG A 75 4.76 -7.77 -1.85
C ARG A 75 4.74 -8.03 -3.35
N GLN A 76 5.63 -8.88 -3.85
CA GLN A 76 5.60 -9.34 -5.24
C GLN A 76 4.57 -10.47 -5.41
N ILE A 77 3.80 -10.44 -6.50
CA ILE A 77 2.93 -11.53 -6.96
C ILE A 77 3.56 -12.23 -8.15
#